data_AF-W4P5I1-F1
#
_entry.id   AF-W4P5I1-F1
#
_cell.length_a   1.000
_cell.length_b   1.000
_cell.length_c   1.000
_cell.angle_alpha   90.00
_cell.angle_beta   90.00
_cell.angle_gamma   90.00
#
_symmetry.space_group_name_H-M   'P 1'
#
loop_
_entity.id
_entity.type
_entity.pdbx_description
1 polymer ?
#
loop_
_entity_poly.entity_id
_entity_poly.type
_entity_poly.pdbx_seq_one_letter_code
_entity_poly.pdbx_strand_id
1 'polypeptide(L)'
;MLGAVTIENGIAYVGASDHIFRAIDIRTGKLKWEYDKVKGYIETKPLVTDDKVVFGAWDNTLYALHKANGKEVWKWTGGLTRMHFSPAAVWPVSSHGKVFITDPQRAMTAIDLNTGKTVWRTFQSKVRETIGLSEDGERIFSKTMNDSIVCYAARGDKPHQIWAANVGFGYEHAPSMQMEKDGVVFGSTKEGLIFALNGKDGRILWKHKIGNSLINTVIPVNGKKVVFTATSGEAGVLKVD
;
A
#
# COMPACT_ATOMS: atom_id res chain seq x y z
N MET A 1 -2.27 -18.71 2.23
CA MET A 1 -1.41 -17.51 2.14
C MET A 1 -1.39 -16.86 3.51
N LEU A 2 -0.20 -16.57 4.05
CA LEU A 2 -0.07 -15.67 5.20
C LEU A 2 -0.02 -14.25 4.65
N GLY A 3 -0.81 -13.34 5.19
CA GLY A 3 -0.73 -11.93 4.83
C GLY A 3 0.58 -11.31 5.30
N ALA A 4 0.93 -10.16 4.73
CA ALA A 4 2.10 -9.43 5.18
C ALA A 4 1.94 -8.99 6.65
N VAL A 5 3.02 -9.10 7.43
CA VAL A 5 3.02 -8.74 8.86
C VAL A 5 3.47 -7.30 9.06
N THR A 6 2.84 -6.60 10.00
CA THR A 6 3.38 -5.37 10.59
C THR A 6 3.71 -5.64 12.05
N ILE A 7 4.94 -5.33 12.45
CA ILE A 7 5.41 -5.49 13.82
C ILE A 7 5.57 -4.10 14.43
N GLU A 8 4.95 -3.88 15.58
CA GLU A 8 5.12 -2.65 16.33
C GLU A 8 5.11 -2.96 17.83
N ASN A 9 6.05 -2.37 18.58
CA ASN A 9 6.14 -2.51 20.03
C ASN A 9 6.08 -3.98 20.54
N GLY A 10 6.73 -4.89 19.80
CA GLY A 10 6.77 -6.33 20.14
C GLY A 10 5.49 -7.11 19.83
N ILE A 11 4.54 -6.51 19.09
CA ILE A 11 3.30 -7.16 18.66
C ILE A 11 3.33 -7.31 17.13
N ALA A 12 3.11 -8.54 16.65
CA ALA A 12 2.86 -8.81 15.24
C ALA A 12 1.36 -8.73 14.97
N TYR A 13 0.99 -7.91 13.98
CA TYR A 13 -0.36 -7.79 13.43
C TYR A 13 -0.39 -8.46 12.07
N VAL A 14 -1.24 -9.48 11.90
CA VAL A 14 -1.23 -10.33 10.71
C VAL A 14 -2.59 -10.94 10.45
N GLY A 15 -2.98 -11.01 9.18
CA GLY A 15 -4.11 -11.79 8.71
C GLY A 15 -3.68 -13.02 7.92
N ALA A 16 -4.62 -13.93 7.69
CA ALA A 16 -4.37 -15.15 6.93
C ALA A 16 -5.56 -15.57 6.06
N SER A 17 -5.36 -16.63 5.28
CA SER A 17 -6.41 -17.25 4.46
C SER A 17 -7.50 -17.96 5.27
N ASP A 18 -7.38 -18.04 6.58
CA ASP A 18 -8.41 -18.61 7.47
C ASP A 18 -9.44 -17.57 7.94
N HIS A 19 -9.39 -16.36 7.37
CA HIS A 19 -10.30 -15.25 7.68
C HIS A 19 -10.14 -14.66 9.09
N ILE A 20 -9.01 -14.94 9.76
CA ILE A 20 -8.75 -14.43 11.11
C ILE A 20 -7.60 -13.42 11.07
N PHE A 21 -7.85 -12.24 11.61
CA PHE A 21 -6.81 -11.24 11.90
C PHE A 21 -6.35 -11.37 13.35
N ARG A 22 -5.04 -11.32 13.59
CA ARG A 22 -4.44 -11.62 14.90
C ARG A 22 -3.45 -10.55 15.33
N ALA A 23 -3.39 -10.33 16.64
CA ALA A 23 -2.28 -9.69 17.32
C ALA A 23 -1.54 -10.71 18.19
N ILE A 24 -0.25 -10.91 17.93
CA ILE A 24 0.55 -11.94 18.57
C ILE A 24 1.77 -11.29 19.22
N ASP A 25 2.05 -11.64 20.47
CA ASP A 25 3.30 -11.24 21.12
C ASP A 25 4.49 -11.95 20.45
N ILE A 26 5.42 -11.21 19.87
CA ILE A 26 6.52 -11.81 19.08
C ILE A 26 7.56 -12.52 19.96
N ARG A 27 7.63 -12.19 21.26
CA ARG A 27 8.58 -12.84 22.18
C ARG A 27 8.04 -14.17 22.67
N THR A 28 6.75 -14.25 22.96
CA THR A 28 6.16 -15.46 23.58
C THR A 28 5.33 -16.29 22.62
N GLY A 29 5.01 -15.79 21.42
CA GLY A 29 4.09 -16.40 20.47
C GLY A 29 2.63 -16.45 20.96
N LYS A 30 2.30 -15.74 22.05
CA LYS A 30 0.96 -15.79 22.63
C LYS A 30 0.02 -14.85 21.88
N LEU A 31 -1.19 -15.32 21.60
CA LEU A 31 -2.26 -14.50 21.07
C LEU A 31 -2.67 -13.43 22.10
N LYS A 32 -2.65 -12.16 21.70
CA LYS A 32 -3.19 -11.05 22.50
C LYS A 32 -4.68 -10.87 22.25
N TRP A 33 -5.07 -10.89 20.99
CA TRP A 33 -6.46 -10.89 20.54
C TRP A 33 -6.54 -11.38 19.10
N GLU A 34 -7.74 -11.80 18.68
CA GLU A 34 -8.07 -12.10 17.29
C GLU A 34 -9.43 -11.50 16.91
N TYR A 35 -9.64 -11.37 15.61
CA TYR A 35 -10.89 -10.94 14.99
C TYR A 35 -11.22 -11.90 13.85
N ASP A 36 -12.34 -12.61 14.01
CA ASP A 36 -12.77 -13.77 13.21
C ASP A 36 -14.01 -13.49 12.35
N LYS A 37 -14.43 -12.23 12.26
CA LYS A 37 -15.64 -11.81 11.52
C LYS A 37 -15.36 -11.37 10.08
N VAL A 38 -14.13 -11.57 9.60
CA VAL A 38 -13.77 -11.33 8.20
C VAL A 38 -14.32 -12.49 7.36
N LYS A 39 -14.74 -12.22 6.12
CA LYS A 39 -15.28 -13.27 5.23
C LYS A 39 -14.32 -13.63 4.09
N GLY A 40 -13.37 -12.76 3.80
CA GLY A 40 -12.38 -12.93 2.73
C GLY A 40 -11.00 -13.26 3.27
N TYR A 41 -10.10 -13.70 2.40
CA TYR A 41 -8.69 -13.88 2.77
C TYR A 41 -8.04 -12.53 3.07
N ILE A 42 -7.10 -12.51 4.01
CA ILE A 42 -6.38 -11.31 4.40
C ILE A 42 -4.92 -11.46 3.97
N GLU A 43 -4.53 -10.74 2.93
CA GLU A 43 -3.13 -10.71 2.43
C GLU A 43 -2.43 -9.37 2.68
N THR A 44 -3.21 -8.31 2.94
CA THR A 44 -2.75 -6.93 3.16
C THR A 44 -1.64 -6.87 4.20
N LYS A 45 -0.64 -6.01 3.97
CA LYS A 45 0.22 -5.51 5.05
C LYS A 45 -0.58 -4.50 5.88
N PRO A 46 -0.93 -4.80 7.15
CA PRO A 46 -1.81 -3.93 7.92
C PRO A 46 -1.12 -2.62 8.26
N LEU A 47 -1.87 -1.53 8.15
CA LEU A 47 -1.49 -0.23 8.69
C LEU A 47 -1.71 -0.26 10.20
N VAL A 48 -0.67 0.05 10.98
CA VAL A 48 -0.78 0.22 12.43
C VAL A 48 -0.59 1.69 12.74
N THR A 49 -1.54 2.29 13.45
CA THR A 49 -1.46 3.65 13.99
C THR A 49 -1.32 3.58 15.51
N ASP A 50 -1.37 4.73 16.19
CA ASP A 50 -1.31 4.78 17.65
C ASP A 50 -2.37 3.90 18.32
N ASP A 51 -3.62 3.94 17.81
CA ASP A 51 -4.78 3.31 18.43
C ASP A 51 -5.53 2.30 17.54
N LYS A 52 -5.22 2.22 16.24
CA LYS A 52 -5.95 1.38 15.28
C LYS A 52 -5.02 0.47 14.48
N VAL A 53 -5.61 -0.61 13.98
CA VAL A 53 -5.02 -1.46 12.94
C VAL A 53 -6.00 -1.51 11.78
N VAL A 54 -5.54 -1.15 10.59
CA VAL A 54 -6.35 -1.06 9.37
C VAL A 54 -5.85 -2.05 8.32
N PHE A 55 -6.74 -2.85 7.75
CA PHE A 55 -6.38 -3.87 6.77
C PHE A 55 -7.50 -4.14 5.77
N GLY A 56 -7.14 -4.56 4.56
CA GLY A 56 -8.10 -5.01 3.55
C GLY A 56 -8.28 -6.53 3.58
N ALA A 57 -9.43 -7.00 3.10
CA ALA A 57 -9.68 -8.41 2.89
C ALA A 57 -10.40 -8.65 1.56
N TRP A 58 -10.31 -9.88 1.05
CA TRP A 58 -10.95 -10.34 -0.19
C TRP A 58 -12.48 -10.49 -0.10
N ASP A 59 -13.12 -9.73 0.79
CA ASP A 59 -14.58 -9.58 0.94
C ASP A 59 -15.04 -8.14 0.64
N ASN A 60 -14.22 -7.39 -0.12
CA ASN A 60 -14.39 -5.99 -0.48
C ASN A 60 -14.34 -4.99 0.68
N THR A 61 -13.88 -5.42 1.84
CA THR A 61 -13.92 -4.58 3.04
C THR A 61 -12.52 -4.15 3.47
N LEU A 62 -12.39 -2.86 3.78
CA LEU A 62 -11.32 -2.33 4.61
C LEU A 62 -11.84 -2.26 6.04
N TYR A 63 -11.13 -2.91 6.96
CA TYR A 63 -11.46 -2.99 8.37
C TYR A 63 -10.57 -2.06 9.16
N ALA A 64 -11.10 -1.43 10.20
CA ALA A 64 -10.30 -0.86 11.28
C ALA A 64 -10.70 -1.47 12.61
N LEU A 65 -9.71 -1.97 13.32
CA LEU A 65 -9.85 -2.54 14.66
C LEU A 65 -9.09 -1.67 15.66
N HIS A 66 -9.57 -1.63 16.90
CA HIS A 66 -8.88 -1.03 18.01
C HIS A 66 -7.65 -1.88 18.36
N LYS A 67 -6.47 -1.28 18.30
CA LYS A 67 -5.18 -1.96 18.39
C LYS A 67 -4.96 -2.72 19.70
N ALA A 68 -5.55 -2.24 20.80
CA ALA A 68 -5.36 -2.86 22.11
C ALA A 68 -6.17 -4.14 22.32
N ASN A 69 -7.30 -4.32 21.63
CA ASN A 69 -8.26 -5.38 21.96
C ASN A 69 -8.96 -6.03 20.75
N GLY A 70 -8.63 -5.62 19.52
CA GLY A 70 -9.18 -6.20 18.30
C GLY A 70 -10.64 -5.87 18.03
N LYS A 71 -11.29 -5.00 18.83
CA LYS A 71 -12.68 -4.61 18.60
C LYS A 71 -12.80 -3.77 17.34
N GLU A 72 -13.78 -4.09 16.52
CA GLU A 72 -14.09 -3.31 15.32
C GLU A 72 -14.46 -1.86 15.67
N VAL A 73 -13.82 -0.93 14.96
CA VAL A 73 -14.12 0.51 15.02
C VAL A 73 -15.01 0.89 13.84
N TRP A 74 -14.62 0.49 12.63
CA TRP A 74 -15.41 0.71 11.42
C TRP A 74 -15.07 -0.30 10.33
N LYS A 75 -15.96 -0.40 9.35
CA LYS A 75 -15.77 -1.06 8.06
C LYS A 75 -16.04 -0.08 6.94
N TRP A 76 -15.25 -0.18 5.88
CA TRP A 76 -15.45 0.59 4.66
C TRP A 76 -15.52 -0.38 3.48
N THR A 77 -16.54 -0.24 2.63
CA THR A 77 -16.73 -1.06 1.43
C THR A 77 -16.68 -0.25 0.14
N GLY A 78 -16.64 1.09 0.23
CA GLY A 78 -16.72 1.95 -0.96
C GLY A 78 -17.99 1.79 -1.79
N GLY A 79 -19.05 1.18 -1.24
CA GLY A 79 -20.27 0.82 -1.97
C GLY A 79 -20.09 -0.38 -2.92
N LEU A 80 -19.01 -1.14 -2.75
CA LEU A 80 -18.71 -2.32 -3.55
C LEU A 80 -19.63 -3.49 -3.21
N THR A 81 -20.36 -3.98 -4.20
CA THR A 81 -21.24 -5.15 -4.07
C THR A 81 -20.76 -6.37 -4.84
N ARG A 82 -19.75 -6.23 -5.71
CA ARG A 82 -19.20 -7.32 -6.55
C ARG A 82 -17.85 -7.81 -6.02
N MET A 83 -17.66 -9.12 -5.98
CA MET A 83 -16.58 -9.85 -5.26
C MET A 83 -15.15 -9.68 -5.81
N HIS A 84 -14.85 -8.65 -6.63
CA HIS A 84 -13.56 -8.55 -7.35
C HIS A 84 -12.88 -7.18 -7.26
N PHE A 85 -13.33 -6.29 -6.37
CA PHE A 85 -12.77 -4.94 -6.22
C PHE A 85 -12.20 -4.70 -4.81
N SER A 86 -11.63 -5.74 -4.19
CA SER A 86 -11.20 -5.69 -2.80
C SER A 86 -9.91 -4.88 -2.59
N PRO A 87 -9.79 -4.13 -1.48
CA PRO A 87 -8.54 -3.46 -1.09
C PRO A 87 -7.52 -4.43 -0.47
N ALA A 88 -7.63 -5.74 -0.72
CA ALA A 88 -6.81 -6.77 -0.07
C ALA A 88 -5.33 -6.70 -0.46
N ALA A 89 -5.03 -6.32 -1.70
CA ALA A 89 -3.66 -6.27 -2.21
C ALA A 89 -2.93 -4.95 -1.88
N VAL A 90 -3.65 -3.89 -1.50
CA VAL A 90 -3.03 -2.58 -1.21
C VAL A 90 -2.48 -2.56 0.22
N TRP A 91 -1.38 -1.86 0.45
CA TRP A 91 -0.86 -1.58 1.80
C TRP A 91 -1.37 -0.19 2.20
N PRO A 92 -2.43 -0.07 3.02
CA PRO A 92 -2.97 1.23 3.36
C PRO A 92 -1.90 2.11 4.02
N VAL A 93 -1.91 3.40 3.68
CA VAL A 93 -1.05 4.39 4.32
C VAL A 93 -1.92 5.43 5.00
N SER A 94 -1.41 6.10 6.03
CA SER A 94 -2.16 7.17 6.70
C SER A 94 -1.34 8.42 6.87
N SER A 95 -2.02 9.55 6.71
CA SER A 95 -1.49 10.87 7.04
C SER A 95 -2.64 11.85 7.27
N HIS A 96 -2.41 12.85 8.12
CA HIS A 96 -3.35 13.92 8.44
C HIS A 96 -4.78 13.41 8.76
N GLY A 97 -4.89 12.39 9.62
CA GLY A 97 -6.18 11.84 10.06
C GLY A 97 -6.93 11.05 8.98
N LYS A 98 -6.28 10.70 7.87
CA LYS A 98 -6.88 9.94 6.77
C LYS A 98 -6.10 8.67 6.50
N VAL A 99 -6.80 7.62 6.10
CA VAL A 99 -6.27 6.43 5.45
C VAL A 99 -6.42 6.59 3.96
N PHE A 100 -5.36 6.31 3.21
CA PHE A 100 -5.38 6.30 1.77
C PHE A 100 -5.26 4.87 1.25
N ILE A 101 -6.07 4.56 0.25
CA ILE A 101 -6.03 3.30 -0.47
C ILE A 101 -6.24 3.53 -1.96
N THR A 102 -5.79 2.57 -2.74
CA THR A 102 -6.22 2.39 -4.13
C THR A 102 -6.77 1.00 -4.31
N ASP A 103 -7.90 0.88 -4.99
CA ASP A 103 -8.61 -0.38 -5.15
C ASP A 103 -8.81 -0.73 -6.64
N PRO A 104 -9.23 -1.98 -6.95
CA PRO A 104 -9.37 -2.41 -8.33
C PRO A 104 -10.49 -1.70 -9.12
N GLN A 105 -11.33 -0.84 -8.51
CA GLN A 105 -12.23 0.06 -9.27
C GLN A 105 -11.48 1.20 -9.96
N ARG A 106 -10.16 1.22 -9.82
CA ARG A 106 -9.28 2.22 -10.40
C ARG A 106 -9.40 3.58 -9.72
N ALA A 107 -9.75 3.55 -8.43
CA ALA A 107 -9.96 4.74 -7.62
C ALA A 107 -8.81 4.94 -6.63
N MET A 108 -8.47 6.20 -6.37
CA MET A 108 -7.76 6.61 -5.17
C MET A 108 -8.78 7.16 -4.17
N THR A 109 -8.66 6.76 -2.90
CA THR A 109 -9.63 7.12 -1.86
C THR A 109 -8.91 7.59 -0.63
N ALA A 110 -9.40 8.68 -0.06
CA ALA A 110 -9.11 9.08 1.31
C ALA A 110 -10.32 8.79 2.20
N ILE A 111 -10.07 8.12 3.31
CA ILE A 111 -11.05 7.68 4.28
C ILE A 111 -10.66 8.31 5.61
N ASP A 112 -11.61 8.90 6.32
CA ASP A 112 -11.38 9.43 7.66
C ASP A 112 -10.96 8.28 8.60
N LEU A 113 -9.78 8.40 9.20
CA LEU A 113 -9.17 7.34 10.01
C LEU A 113 -10.01 6.97 11.24
N ASN A 114 -10.79 7.92 11.77
CA ASN A 114 -11.54 7.74 13.00
C ASN A 114 -12.93 7.15 12.77
N THR A 115 -13.57 7.53 11.68
CA THR A 115 -14.98 7.22 11.40
C THR A 115 -15.18 6.24 10.27
N GLY A 116 -14.17 6.00 9.43
CA GLY A 116 -14.29 5.18 8.23
C GLY A 116 -15.10 5.84 7.11
N LYS A 117 -15.49 7.11 7.25
CA LYS A 117 -16.23 7.84 6.22
C LYS A 117 -15.30 8.23 5.08
N THR A 118 -15.75 8.05 3.84
CA THR A 118 -15.03 8.56 2.66
C THR A 118 -14.94 10.08 2.74
N VAL A 119 -13.71 10.63 2.79
CA VAL A 119 -13.46 12.07 2.67
C VAL A 119 -13.54 12.47 1.20
N TRP A 120 -12.81 11.76 0.35
CA TRP A 120 -12.91 11.90 -1.10
C TRP A 120 -12.55 10.60 -1.80
N ARG A 121 -13.03 10.47 -3.04
CA ARG A 121 -12.73 9.36 -3.95
C ARG A 121 -12.61 9.92 -5.36
N THR A 122 -11.53 9.59 -6.06
CA THR A 122 -11.28 10.08 -7.42
C THR A 122 -10.91 8.94 -8.36
N PHE A 123 -11.36 9.04 -9.61
CA PHE A 123 -11.06 8.11 -10.71
C PHE A 123 -10.16 8.73 -11.77
N GLN A 124 -9.72 9.99 -11.56
CA GLN A 124 -9.00 10.80 -12.55
C GLN A 124 -7.78 10.06 -13.12
N SER A 125 -6.98 9.43 -12.26
CA SER A 125 -5.72 8.79 -12.66
C SER A 125 -5.84 7.29 -12.96
N LYS A 126 -7.02 6.68 -12.74
CA LYS A 126 -7.27 5.24 -12.95
C LYS A 126 -6.17 4.34 -12.34
N VAL A 127 -5.80 4.62 -11.09
CA VAL A 127 -4.73 3.92 -10.33
C VAL A 127 -5.19 2.59 -9.80
N ARG A 128 -4.28 1.62 -9.60
CA ARG A 128 -4.69 0.27 -9.19
C ARG A 128 -3.72 -0.33 -8.16
N GLU A 129 -4.28 -0.78 -7.03
CA GLU A 129 -3.68 -1.68 -6.03
C GLU A 129 -2.24 -1.33 -5.60
N THR A 130 -1.87 -0.05 -5.67
CA THR A 130 -0.55 0.44 -5.25
C THR A 130 -0.70 1.79 -4.58
N ILE A 131 -0.01 1.98 -3.47
CA ILE A 131 0.04 3.27 -2.82
C ILE A 131 1.37 3.46 -2.10
N GLY A 132 1.84 4.69 -2.06
CA GLY A 132 3.00 5.11 -1.29
C GLY A 132 2.70 6.38 -0.53
N LEU A 133 3.45 6.60 0.55
CA LEU A 133 3.42 7.82 1.35
C LEU A 133 4.83 8.43 1.33
N SER A 134 4.92 9.75 1.24
CA SER A 134 6.19 10.44 1.42
C SER A 134 6.69 10.39 2.85
N GLU A 135 8.00 10.47 3.06
CA GLU A 135 8.61 10.44 4.41
C GLU A 135 8.13 11.61 5.29
N ASP A 136 7.80 12.75 4.67
CA ASP A 136 7.22 13.90 5.37
C ASP A 136 5.70 13.79 5.59
N GLY A 137 5.05 12.75 5.05
CA GLY A 137 3.61 12.51 5.17
C GLY A 137 2.73 13.39 4.29
N GLU A 138 3.30 14.28 3.46
CA GLU A 138 2.54 15.30 2.73
C GLU A 138 2.06 14.84 1.33
N ARG A 139 2.58 13.73 0.80
CA ARG A 139 2.34 13.26 -0.57
C ARG A 139 1.97 11.78 -0.61
N ILE A 140 1.02 11.45 -1.48
CA ILE A 140 0.55 10.10 -1.77
C ILE A 140 0.91 9.74 -3.20
N PHE A 141 1.62 8.64 -3.39
CA PHE A 141 2.04 8.14 -4.69
C PHE A 141 1.18 6.95 -5.09
N SER A 142 0.93 6.77 -6.39
CA SER A 142 0.33 5.54 -6.90
C SER A 142 0.65 5.32 -8.37
N LYS A 143 0.56 4.06 -8.80
CA LYS A 143 0.78 3.64 -10.18
C LYS A 143 -0.55 3.60 -10.92
N THR A 144 -0.59 4.24 -12.08
CA THR A 144 -1.67 4.05 -13.03
C THR A 144 -1.52 2.69 -13.69
N MET A 145 -2.59 2.20 -14.33
CA MET A 145 -2.49 0.96 -15.10
C MET A 145 -1.66 1.10 -16.39
N ASN A 146 -1.31 2.33 -16.78
CA ASN A 146 -0.57 2.62 -18.01
C ASN A 146 0.50 3.66 -17.75
N ASP A 147 1.74 3.24 -17.88
CA ASP A 147 2.95 4.06 -18.01
C ASP A 147 3.30 5.05 -16.90
N SER A 148 2.39 5.41 -15.99
CA SER A 148 2.54 6.61 -15.18
C SER A 148 2.53 6.38 -13.68
N ILE A 149 3.25 7.25 -12.97
CA ILE A 149 3.12 7.44 -11.52
C ILE A 149 2.45 8.79 -11.30
N VAL A 150 1.51 8.83 -10.35
CA VAL A 150 0.83 10.06 -9.93
C VAL A 150 1.12 10.36 -8.48
N CYS A 151 1.15 11.65 -8.17
CA CYS A 151 1.33 12.16 -6.82
C CYS A 151 0.17 13.09 -6.47
N TYR A 152 -0.43 12.85 -5.31
CA TYR A 152 -1.50 13.65 -4.75
C TYR A 152 -1.08 14.23 -3.40
N ALA A 153 -1.60 15.40 -3.04
CA ALA A 153 -1.44 15.92 -1.69
C ALA A 153 -2.20 15.05 -0.68
N ALA A 154 -1.57 14.78 0.47
CA ALA A 154 -2.23 14.11 1.59
C ALA A 154 -3.18 15.06 2.35
N ARG A 155 -2.97 16.38 2.25
CA ARG A 155 -3.83 17.39 2.89
C ARG A 155 -5.08 17.72 2.08
N GLY A 156 -6.07 18.28 2.78
CA GLY A 156 -7.34 18.74 2.20
C GLY A 156 -8.38 17.64 1.98
N ASP A 157 -9.61 18.09 1.73
CA ASP A 157 -10.79 17.22 1.64
C ASP A 157 -11.25 17.00 0.19
N LYS A 158 -10.39 17.36 -0.76
CA LYS A 158 -10.57 17.11 -2.19
C LYS A 158 -9.29 16.54 -2.77
N PRO A 159 -9.36 15.71 -3.82
CA PRO A 159 -8.18 15.21 -4.49
C PRO A 159 -7.42 16.37 -5.14
N HIS A 160 -6.14 16.52 -4.81
CA HIS A 160 -5.26 17.51 -5.42
C HIS A 160 -4.01 16.82 -5.97
N GLN A 161 -3.95 16.64 -7.29
CA GLN A 161 -2.78 16.07 -7.95
C GLN A 161 -1.66 17.12 -8.00
N ILE A 162 -0.49 16.77 -7.47
CA ILE A 162 0.71 17.63 -7.47
C ILE A 162 1.47 17.44 -8.78
N TRP A 163 1.73 16.19 -9.16
CA TRP A 163 2.42 15.86 -10.41
C TRP A 163 1.99 14.49 -10.94
N ALA A 164 2.28 14.26 -12.22
CA ALA A 164 2.19 12.97 -12.87
C ALA A 164 3.42 12.79 -13.77
N ALA A 165 4.00 11.59 -13.78
CA ALA A 165 5.21 11.29 -14.52
C ALA A 165 5.00 10.03 -15.37
N ASN A 166 5.20 10.16 -16.68
CA ASN A 166 5.16 9.02 -17.61
C ASN A 166 6.52 8.30 -17.61
N VAL A 167 6.58 7.17 -16.92
CA VAL A 167 7.74 6.28 -16.80
C VAL A 167 7.91 5.37 -18.03
N GLY A 168 6.82 5.05 -18.73
CA GLY A 168 6.82 4.28 -19.97
C GLY A 168 6.99 2.77 -19.77
N PHE A 169 6.28 2.18 -18.80
CA PHE A 169 6.33 0.75 -18.48
C PHE A 169 5.22 -0.10 -19.14
N GLY A 170 4.35 0.50 -19.94
CA GLY A 170 3.20 -0.14 -20.58
C GLY A 170 2.06 -0.47 -19.62
N TYR A 171 1.32 -1.53 -19.94
CA TYR A 171 0.20 -2.01 -19.14
C TYR A 171 0.67 -2.72 -17.87
N GLU A 172 0.21 -2.25 -16.72
CA GLU A 172 0.68 -2.67 -15.41
C GLU A 172 -0.46 -2.89 -14.41
N HIS A 173 -0.33 -3.93 -13.58
CA HIS A 173 -1.27 -4.29 -12.51
C HIS A 173 -0.61 -5.00 -11.32
N ALA A 174 0.72 -5.10 -11.26
CA ALA A 174 1.44 -5.61 -10.10
C ALA A 174 1.22 -4.70 -8.89
N PRO A 175 0.81 -5.27 -7.74
CA PRO A 175 0.61 -4.53 -6.49
C PRO A 175 1.95 -4.28 -5.77
N SER A 176 2.91 -3.70 -6.49
CA SER A 176 4.19 -3.24 -5.93
C SER A 176 4.07 -1.79 -5.48
N MET A 177 4.19 -1.56 -4.17
CA MET A 177 4.01 -0.24 -3.56
C MET A 177 5.14 0.72 -3.94
N GLN A 178 4.83 2.01 -3.98
CA GLN A 178 5.81 3.07 -4.14
C GLN A 178 6.44 3.37 -2.78
N MET A 179 7.76 3.37 -2.72
CA MET A 179 8.50 3.62 -1.48
C MET A 179 9.34 4.88 -1.64
N GLU A 180 9.20 5.86 -0.76
CA GLU A 180 10.08 7.04 -0.74
C GLU A 180 11.21 6.84 0.27
N LYS A 181 12.43 7.23 -0.11
CA LYS A 181 13.57 7.36 0.79
C LYS A 181 14.50 8.47 0.32
N ASP A 182 14.86 9.37 1.24
CA ASP A 182 15.71 10.54 1.01
C ASP A 182 15.18 11.43 -0.15
N GLY A 183 13.85 11.56 -0.25
CA GLY A 183 13.17 12.31 -1.30
C GLY A 183 13.16 11.65 -2.68
N VAL A 184 13.53 10.37 -2.77
CA VAL A 184 13.49 9.56 -4.00
C VAL A 184 12.39 8.52 -3.88
N VAL A 185 11.45 8.52 -4.84
CA VAL A 185 10.37 7.54 -4.93
C VAL A 185 10.82 6.40 -5.84
N PHE A 186 10.84 5.20 -5.28
CA PHE A 186 11.17 3.97 -5.98
C PHE A 186 9.89 3.20 -6.30
N GLY A 187 9.86 2.57 -7.46
CA GLY A 187 8.79 1.67 -7.84
C GLY A 187 9.29 0.58 -8.78
N SER A 188 8.44 -0.43 -8.95
CA SER A 188 8.77 -1.60 -9.75
C SER A 188 7.58 -2.13 -10.53
N THR A 189 7.83 -3.01 -11.49
CA THR A 189 6.83 -3.49 -12.45
C THR A 189 6.74 -5.01 -12.52
N LYS A 190 5.66 -5.52 -13.11
CA LYS A 190 5.48 -6.94 -13.45
C LYS A 190 6.47 -7.43 -14.52
N GLU A 191 7.06 -6.51 -15.27
CA GLU A 191 7.95 -6.77 -16.41
C GLU A 191 9.42 -6.45 -16.09
N GLY A 192 9.82 -6.59 -14.81
CA GLY A 192 11.22 -6.49 -14.42
C GLY A 192 11.82 -5.09 -14.36
N LEU A 193 11.02 -4.02 -14.55
CA LEU A 193 11.52 -2.64 -14.48
C LEU A 193 11.51 -2.16 -13.03
N ILE A 194 12.62 -1.58 -12.61
CA ILE A 194 12.75 -0.77 -11.40
C ILE A 194 13.05 0.66 -11.84
N PHE A 195 12.42 1.64 -11.21
CA PHE A 195 12.61 3.05 -11.56
C PHE A 195 12.66 3.92 -10.30
N ALA A 196 13.24 5.10 -10.46
CA ALA A 196 13.25 6.13 -9.43
C ALA A 196 12.83 7.49 -9.98
N LEU A 197 12.08 8.21 -9.15
CA LEU A 197 11.55 9.55 -9.43
C LEU A 197 11.95 10.47 -8.27
N ASN A 198 12.15 11.76 -8.57
CA ASN A 198 12.20 12.76 -7.51
C ASN A 198 10.81 12.89 -6.88
N GLY A 199 10.71 12.77 -5.55
CA GLY A 199 9.43 12.75 -4.86
C GLY A 199 8.67 14.07 -4.87
N LYS A 200 9.35 15.20 -5.09
CA LYS A 200 8.74 16.54 -5.09
C LYS A 200 8.13 16.93 -6.44
N ASP A 201 8.80 16.59 -7.54
CA ASP A 201 8.41 17.05 -8.88
C ASP A 201 8.12 15.92 -9.88
N GLY A 202 8.36 14.66 -9.51
CA GLY A 202 8.10 13.51 -10.37
C GLY A 202 9.13 13.34 -11.50
N ARG A 203 10.23 14.10 -11.52
CA ARG A 203 11.27 13.93 -12.53
C ARG A 203 11.88 12.53 -12.43
N ILE A 204 11.89 11.80 -13.54
CA ILE A 204 12.54 10.49 -13.64
C ILE A 204 14.04 10.67 -13.41
N LEU A 205 14.56 10.01 -12.39
CA LEU A 205 15.98 10.00 -12.07
C LEU A 205 16.69 8.90 -12.85
N TRP A 206 16.12 7.70 -12.86
CA TRP A 206 16.65 6.57 -13.61
C TRP A 206 15.61 5.45 -13.78
N LYS A 207 15.92 4.54 -14.69
CA LYS A 207 15.19 3.29 -14.96
C LYS A 207 16.19 2.16 -15.17
N HIS A 208 15.90 0.98 -14.65
CA HIS A 208 16.75 -0.20 -14.79
C HIS A 208 15.90 -1.46 -14.95
N LYS A 209 16.14 -2.27 -15.98
CA LYS A 209 15.38 -3.50 -16.25
C LYS A 209 16.22 -4.71 -15.83
N ILE A 210 15.74 -5.44 -14.83
CA ILE A 210 16.36 -6.64 -14.28
C ILE A 210 16.00 -7.89 -15.09
N GLY A 211 14.78 -7.95 -15.65
CA GLY A 211 14.29 -9.12 -16.36
C GLY A 211 12.90 -8.93 -16.95
N ASN A 212 12.15 -10.02 -17.07
CA ASN A 212 10.76 -10.05 -17.58
C ASN A 212 9.79 -10.67 -16.58
N SER A 213 10.14 -10.61 -15.30
CA SER A 213 9.36 -11.16 -14.19
C SER A 213 8.93 -10.05 -13.24
N LEU A 214 7.93 -10.34 -12.41
CA LEU A 214 7.44 -9.39 -11.45
C LEU A 214 8.52 -9.11 -10.41
N ILE A 215 8.81 -7.83 -10.21
CA ILE A 215 9.60 -7.38 -9.08
C ILE A 215 8.63 -7.00 -7.97
N ASN A 216 8.83 -7.58 -6.78
CA ASN A 216 8.03 -7.24 -5.61
C ASN A 216 8.21 -5.75 -5.23
N THR A 217 7.48 -5.28 -4.22
CA THR A 217 7.75 -3.97 -3.62
C THR A 217 9.22 -3.88 -3.24
N VAL A 218 9.93 -2.94 -3.86
CA VAL A 218 11.37 -2.74 -3.64
C VAL A 218 11.60 -2.03 -2.30
N ILE A 219 12.69 -2.38 -1.60
CA ILE A 219 12.98 -1.83 -0.27
C ILE A 219 14.17 -0.88 -0.37
N PRO A 220 13.94 0.45 -0.35
CA PRO A 220 15.04 1.40 -0.40
C PRO A 220 15.82 1.39 0.91
N VAL A 221 17.15 1.31 0.79
CA VAL A 221 18.08 1.47 1.92
C VAL A 221 18.39 2.96 2.13
N ASN A 222 18.54 3.69 1.03
CA ASN A 222 18.71 5.15 0.96
C ASN A 222 18.33 5.63 -0.45
N GLY A 223 18.45 6.93 -0.74
CA GLY A 223 18.12 7.54 -2.03
C GLY A 223 18.93 7.02 -3.24
N LYS A 224 19.93 6.16 -3.03
CA LYS A 224 20.81 5.59 -4.06
C LYS A 224 20.86 4.07 -4.09
N LYS A 225 20.26 3.38 -3.11
CA LYS A 225 20.42 1.93 -2.92
C LYS A 225 19.08 1.29 -2.60
N VAL A 226 18.71 0.25 -3.36
CA VAL A 226 17.44 -0.45 -3.20
C VAL A 226 17.61 -1.96 -3.29
N VAL A 227 16.95 -2.70 -2.39
CA VAL A 227 16.89 -4.16 -2.39
C VAL A 227 15.65 -4.59 -3.17
N PHE A 228 15.77 -5.63 -3.99
CA PHE A 228 14.67 -6.18 -4.75
C PHE A 228 14.65 -7.71 -4.68
N THR A 229 13.46 -8.26 -4.91
CA THR A 229 13.25 -9.68 -5.19
C THR A 229 12.34 -9.82 -6.40
N ALA A 230 12.61 -10.82 -7.23
CA ALA A 230 11.88 -11.12 -8.45
C ALA A 230 11.14 -12.46 -8.31
N THR A 231 10.00 -12.62 -8.98
CA THR A 231 9.25 -13.88 -8.98
C THR A 231 9.95 -15.01 -9.71
N SER A 232 10.99 -14.70 -10.51
CA SER A 232 11.89 -15.69 -11.13
C SER A 232 12.96 -16.21 -10.16
N GLY A 233 13.01 -15.73 -8.91
CA GLY A 233 13.86 -16.25 -7.84
C GLY A 233 15.11 -15.41 -7.56
N GLU A 234 15.39 -14.37 -8.34
CA GLU A 234 16.50 -13.46 -8.09
C GLU A 234 16.21 -12.55 -6.89
N ALA A 235 17.24 -12.30 -6.09
CA ALA A 235 17.27 -11.25 -5.09
C ALA A 235 18.58 -10.48 -5.25
N GLY A 236 18.53 -9.17 -5.06
CA GLY A 236 19.70 -8.33 -5.31
C GLY A 236 19.58 -6.93 -4.76
N VAL A 237 20.64 -6.17 -5.00
CA VAL A 237 20.75 -4.77 -4.61
C VAL A 237 21.13 -3.97 -5.84
N LEU A 238 20.31 -2.96 -6.17
CA LEU A 238 20.68 -1.93 -7.13
C LEU A 238 21.29 -0.75 -6.38
N LYS A 239 22.42 -0.27 -6.90
CA LYS A 239 23.10 0.94 -6.42
C LYS A 239 23.31 1.86 -7.61
N VAL A 240 22.98 3.13 -7.42
CA VAL A 240 23.24 4.21 -8.37
C VAL A 240 24.34 5.08 -7.80
N ASP A 241 25.40 5.30 -8.58
CA ASP A 241 26.53 6.14 -8.18
C ASP A 241 26.19 7.64 -8.26
#